data_AF-A0A7S4LD08-F1
#
_entry.id   AF-A0A7S4LD08-F1
#
_cell.length_a   1.000
_cell.length_b   1.000
_cell.length_c   1.000
_cell.angle_alpha   90.00
_cell.angle_beta   90.00
_cell.angle_gamma   90.00
#
_symmetry.space_group_name_H-M   'P 1'
#
loop_
_entity.id
_entity.type
_entity.pdbx_description
1 polymer ?
#
loop_
_entity_poly.entity_id
_entity_poly.type
_entity_poly.pdbx_seq_one_letter_code
_entity_poly.pdbx_strand_id
1 'polypeptide(L)'
;IFFRVLATMSSDDDTRVPVTVLTGFLGSGKTTLLNHILTANHGKKLAIIENEFGEVGIDDALLAKNTKVQADEEIIEMMNGCICCTVREDLIKVLKKMMKRMNAGKLKLDGIVIETTGMADPAPVAQTFFVDEDVRGFARLDGIITMVDAKHIEQHLDAEKPEGAENESVEQVAFADRILLNKTDLVTEEDLVRVEARLKSMNKFAPIVRCSKSQVSVENVLNIKGFDLKRTLEMDPEFLDTDGEHVHDQTVTSLSILQPHNVHMSLLNEWLRDLLSTKGNDIYRMKGVLSISGSKEKFVFQGVHMIFDGEFEGEWGEDETRESKLVFIGKDLDHEAIKAGFAACLDSPENQENIRALAVAQALEQRANMVLQAACDGETEALQALISQGADPSFANRAGSTALHIACLAGTSPCVDVLVQSGANLDAKNGIKGETPLHMLALGYLTCQGTMAGRLEAARIMVEAGADVQVTNNEGLMPYELLDDSEDEDAEPLRAALAKGAA
;
A
#
# COMPACT_ATOMS: atom_id res chain seq x y z
N ILE A 1 -5.05 -1.77 5.52
CA ILE A 1 -4.18 -2.21 4.40
C ILE A 1 -3.37 -0.99 3.98
N PHE A 2 -2.06 -1.02 4.20
CA PHE A 2 -1.17 0.04 3.79
C PHE A 2 -0.80 -0.21 2.33
N PHE A 3 -1.38 0.57 1.41
CA PHE A 3 -0.95 0.65 0.02
C PHE A 3 -0.11 1.90 -0.13
N ARG A 4 1.15 1.75 -0.52
CA ARG A 4 2.00 2.91 -0.84
C ARG A 4 2.79 2.62 -2.10
N VAL A 5 2.59 3.47 -3.09
CA VAL A 5 3.36 3.53 -4.34
C VAL A 5 4.25 4.76 -4.25
N LEU A 6 5.56 4.57 -4.26
CA LEU A 6 6.53 5.67 -4.14
C LEU A 6 7.31 5.88 -5.43
N ALA A 7 7.76 7.12 -5.61
CA ALA A 7 8.59 7.52 -6.74
C ALA A 7 10.07 7.20 -6.46
N THR A 8 10.68 6.51 -7.43
CA THR A 8 12.11 6.29 -7.74
C THR A 8 13.16 6.60 -6.66
N MET A 9 13.85 5.56 -6.20
CA MET A 9 15.30 5.59 -5.91
C MET A 9 15.98 4.45 -6.68
N SER A 10 17.15 4.68 -7.26
CA SER A 10 17.90 3.60 -7.93
C SER A 10 18.47 2.63 -6.89
N SER A 11 18.47 1.32 -7.17
CA SER A 11 18.96 0.29 -6.24
C SER A 11 20.46 0.35 -5.94
N ASP A 12 21.25 1.03 -6.79
CA ASP A 12 22.69 1.23 -6.56
C ASP A 12 23.02 2.48 -5.72
N ASP A 13 22.06 3.39 -5.48
CA ASP A 13 22.20 4.58 -4.62
C ASP A 13 21.52 4.43 -3.24
N ASP A 14 21.02 3.23 -2.90
CA ASP A 14 20.36 3.00 -1.62
C ASP A 14 21.36 2.96 -0.45
N THR A 15 21.50 4.11 0.20
CA THR A 15 22.39 4.32 1.37
C THR A 15 21.88 3.71 2.67
N ARG A 16 20.68 3.10 2.69
CA ARG A 16 20.12 2.48 3.90
C ARG A 16 20.96 1.27 4.32
N VAL A 17 20.89 0.91 5.61
CA VAL A 17 21.58 -0.27 6.13
C VAL A 17 20.77 -1.53 5.77
N PRO A 18 21.37 -2.53 5.09
CA PRO A 18 20.68 -3.79 4.81
C PRO A 18 20.48 -4.60 6.09
N VAL A 19 19.28 -5.16 6.26
CA VAL A 19 18.91 -5.95 7.43
C VAL A 19 18.50 -7.36 7.02
N THR A 20 19.14 -8.35 7.61
CA THR A 20 18.79 -9.76 7.43
C THR A 20 18.03 -10.26 8.64
N VAL A 21 16.87 -10.87 8.43
CA VAL A 21 16.14 -11.60 9.47
C VAL A 21 16.56 -13.06 9.40
N LEU A 22 17.25 -13.54 10.42
CA LEU A 22 17.65 -14.93 10.57
C LEU A 22 16.58 -15.69 11.36
N THR A 23 15.99 -16.70 10.74
CA THR A 23 14.96 -17.56 11.34
C THR A 23 15.27 -19.05 11.12
N GLY A 24 14.40 -19.92 11.63
CA GLY A 24 14.51 -21.37 11.51
C GLY A 24 14.25 -22.09 12.82
N PHE A 25 13.82 -23.34 12.75
CA PHE A 25 13.34 -24.09 13.91
C PHE A 25 14.42 -24.28 15.00
N LEU A 26 13.99 -24.63 16.23
CA LEU A 26 14.93 -24.84 17.35
C LEU A 26 16.00 -25.87 16.98
N GLY A 27 17.26 -25.55 17.28
CA GLY A 27 18.38 -26.44 17.03
C GLY A 27 18.85 -26.52 15.57
N SER A 28 18.31 -25.73 14.64
CA SER A 28 18.77 -25.70 13.24
C SER A 28 20.21 -25.19 13.07
N GLY A 29 20.71 -24.43 14.05
CA GLY A 29 22.09 -23.95 14.13
C GLY A 29 22.26 -22.44 14.00
N LYS A 30 21.21 -21.64 14.26
CA LYS A 30 21.20 -20.16 14.23
C LYS A 30 22.34 -19.55 15.06
N THR A 31 22.41 -19.87 16.35
CA THR A 31 23.48 -19.41 17.25
C THR A 31 24.88 -19.82 16.74
N THR A 32 25.00 -21.02 16.14
CA THR A 32 26.27 -21.48 15.54
C THR A 32 26.65 -20.66 14.30
N LEU A 33 25.66 -20.28 13.47
CA LEU A 33 25.87 -19.41 12.33
C LEU A 33 26.29 -18.00 12.77
N LEU A 34 25.61 -17.41 13.75
CA LEU A 34 25.98 -16.09 14.27
C LEU A 34 27.41 -16.10 14.83
N ASN A 35 27.76 -17.11 15.62
CA ASN A 35 29.13 -17.30 16.09
C ASN A 35 30.13 -17.45 14.94
N HIS A 36 29.78 -18.18 13.88
CA HIS A 36 30.64 -18.34 12.71
C HIS A 36 30.88 -16.99 12.02
N ILE A 37 29.83 -16.18 11.84
CA ILE A 37 29.93 -14.84 11.25
C ILE A 37 30.83 -13.95 12.11
N LEU A 38 30.52 -13.81 13.41
CA LEU A 38 31.28 -12.96 14.35
C LEU A 38 32.77 -13.33 14.50
N THR A 39 33.11 -14.60 14.26
CA THR A 39 34.50 -15.07 14.39
C THR A 39 35.25 -15.10 13.06
N ALA A 40 34.53 -15.06 11.93
CA ALA A 40 35.14 -15.05 10.61
C ALA A 40 35.71 -13.67 10.28
N ASN A 41 36.85 -13.65 9.58
CA ASN A 41 37.40 -12.39 9.09
C ASN A 41 36.82 -12.06 7.70
N HIS A 42 35.67 -11.41 7.70
CA HIS A 42 34.97 -11.01 6.47
C HIS A 42 35.09 -9.52 6.12
N GLY A 43 35.73 -8.71 6.99
CA GLY A 43 35.95 -7.28 6.73
C GLY A 43 34.67 -6.42 6.65
N LYS A 44 33.59 -6.87 7.29
CA LYS A 44 32.29 -6.19 7.36
C LYS A 44 31.99 -5.84 8.81
N LYS A 45 31.36 -4.68 9.04
CA LYS A 45 30.93 -4.22 10.37
C LYS A 45 29.46 -4.52 10.59
N LEU A 46 29.17 -5.50 11.42
CA LEU A 46 27.82 -6.00 11.60
C LEU A 46 27.28 -5.64 12.98
N ALA A 47 25.97 -5.41 13.04
CA ALA A 47 25.23 -5.42 14.29
C ALA A 47 24.35 -6.66 14.36
N ILE A 48 24.40 -7.35 15.49
CA ILE A 48 23.55 -8.53 15.75
C ILE A 48 22.55 -8.16 16.83
N ILE A 49 21.27 -8.42 16.55
CA ILE A 49 20.14 -8.23 17.44
C ILE A 49 19.53 -9.60 17.72
N GLU A 50 19.62 -10.04 18.97
CA GLU A 50 19.02 -11.30 19.42
C GLU A 50 17.64 -11.01 20.01
N ASN A 51 16.63 -11.75 19.52
CA ASN A 51 15.29 -11.75 20.07
C ASN A 51 15.04 -13.13 20.71
N GLU A 52 15.45 -13.33 21.97
CA GLU A 52 15.20 -14.57 22.71
C GLU A 52 13.94 -14.46 23.60
N PHE A 53 13.16 -15.54 23.71
CA PHE A 53 12.09 -15.69 24.72
C PHE A 53 12.51 -16.78 25.71
N GLY A 54 13.03 -16.41 26.90
CA GLY A 54 13.39 -17.36 27.96
C GLY A 54 14.21 -16.77 29.12
N GLU A 55 14.20 -17.42 30.30
CA GLU A 55 15.06 -17.05 31.43
C GLU A 55 16.49 -17.56 31.22
N VAL A 56 17.42 -16.63 30.96
CA VAL A 56 18.89 -16.80 30.87
C VAL A 56 19.34 -17.66 29.67
N GLY A 57 19.67 -16.98 28.57
CA GLY A 57 20.26 -17.59 27.38
C GLY A 57 21.66 -18.17 27.68
N ILE A 58 21.87 -19.45 27.40
CA ILE A 58 23.22 -20.05 27.36
C ILE A 58 24.03 -19.45 26.19
N ASP A 59 23.32 -18.92 25.20
CA ASP A 59 23.85 -18.36 23.95
C ASP A 59 24.65 -17.07 24.18
N ASP A 60 24.24 -16.23 25.14
CA ASP A 60 24.97 -15.04 25.62
C ASP A 60 26.42 -15.38 26.01
N ALA A 61 26.59 -16.47 26.76
CA ALA A 61 27.88 -16.90 27.27
C ALA A 61 28.78 -17.48 26.17
N LEU A 62 28.20 -17.93 25.05
CA LEU A 62 28.95 -18.43 23.89
C LEU A 62 29.40 -17.28 23.01
N LEU A 63 28.51 -16.32 22.73
CA LEU A 63 28.81 -15.17 21.87
C LEU A 63 29.76 -14.20 22.57
N ALA A 64 29.49 -13.83 23.84
CA ALA A 64 30.31 -12.87 24.59
C ALA A 64 31.76 -13.34 24.85
N LYS A 65 32.04 -14.66 24.83
CA LYS A 65 33.41 -15.20 24.95
C LYS A 65 34.24 -14.97 23.69
N ASN A 66 33.61 -14.95 22.53
CA ASN A 66 34.28 -14.88 21.23
C ASN A 66 34.42 -13.44 20.72
N THR A 67 33.52 -12.52 21.11
CA THR A 67 33.56 -11.10 20.71
C THR A 67 34.76 -10.32 21.29
N LYS A 68 35.38 -10.78 22.39
CA LYS A 68 36.57 -10.12 22.97
C LYS A 68 37.80 -10.15 22.05
N VAL A 69 37.73 -10.82 20.90
CA VAL A 69 38.82 -10.96 19.93
C VAL A 69 38.71 -9.99 18.73
N GLN A 70 37.54 -9.38 18.47
CA GLN A 70 37.35 -8.43 17.36
C GLN A 70 36.66 -7.15 17.84
N ALA A 71 37.34 -6.00 17.73
CA ALA A 71 36.89 -4.71 18.25
C ALA A 71 35.90 -3.95 17.34
N ASP A 72 35.54 -4.52 16.19
CA ASP A 72 34.80 -3.83 15.12
C ASP A 72 33.32 -4.22 15.00
N GLU A 73 32.84 -5.22 15.75
CA GLU A 73 31.46 -5.72 15.71
C GLU A 73 30.69 -5.34 16.97
N GLU A 74 29.41 -4.98 16.82
CA GLU A 74 28.59 -4.50 17.93
C GLU A 74 27.35 -5.39 18.15
N ILE A 75 27.35 -6.14 19.24
CA ILE A 75 26.19 -6.94 19.68
C ILE A 75 25.30 -6.03 20.55
N ILE A 76 24.03 -5.92 20.20
CA ILE A 76 23.04 -5.17 20.99
C ILE A 76 21.93 -6.13 21.43
N GLU A 77 22.02 -6.52 22.70
CA GLU A 77 21.03 -7.37 23.38
C GLU A 77 19.71 -6.62 23.59
N MET A 78 18.59 -7.29 23.35
CA MET A 78 17.24 -6.80 23.66
C MET A 78 16.75 -7.40 24.97
N MET A 79 16.12 -6.58 25.81
CA MET A 79 15.63 -7.04 27.12
C MET A 79 14.30 -7.78 26.99
N ASN A 80 14.20 -8.91 27.70
CA ASN A 80 13.02 -9.76 27.84
C ASN A 80 11.74 -9.00 28.23
N GLY A 81 10.67 -9.20 27.46
CA GLY A 81 9.30 -8.80 27.82
C GLY A 81 8.28 -9.78 27.23
N CYS A 82 7.35 -10.26 28.05
CA CYS A 82 6.30 -11.20 27.63
C CYS A 82 5.31 -10.58 26.62
N ILE A 83 5.12 -11.34 25.53
CA ILE A 83 3.87 -11.61 24.77
C ILE A 83 3.37 -10.53 23.78
N CYS A 84 3.50 -10.90 22.49
CA CYS A 84 2.79 -10.52 21.27
C CYS A 84 2.65 -9.05 20.82
N CYS A 85 2.98 -8.04 21.63
CA CYS A 85 2.88 -6.62 21.22
C CYS A 85 4.19 -5.82 21.32
N THR A 86 5.19 -6.28 22.08
CA THR A 86 6.40 -5.48 22.43
C THR A 86 7.62 -5.69 21.52
N VAL A 87 7.70 -6.81 20.80
CA VAL A 87 8.86 -7.15 19.95
C VAL A 87 9.10 -6.07 18.90
N ARG A 88 8.03 -5.58 18.27
CA ARG A 88 8.11 -4.51 17.27
C ARG A 88 8.59 -3.20 17.87
N GLU A 89 7.98 -2.77 18.97
CA GLU A 89 8.32 -1.50 19.60
C GLU A 89 9.75 -1.47 20.13
N ASP A 90 10.21 -2.56 20.73
CA ASP A 90 11.56 -2.66 21.25
C ASP A 90 12.59 -2.73 20.13
N LEU A 91 12.28 -3.45 19.04
CA LEU A 91 13.13 -3.47 17.85
C LEU A 91 13.26 -2.06 17.25
N ILE A 92 12.13 -1.33 17.12
CA ILE A 92 12.12 0.06 16.64
C ILE A 92 13.00 0.94 17.53
N LYS A 93 12.93 0.80 18.86
CA LYS A 93 13.77 1.59 19.80
C LYS A 93 15.25 1.30 19.58
N VAL A 94 15.65 0.04 19.41
CA VAL A 94 17.04 -0.36 19.16
C VAL A 94 17.54 0.21 17.84
N LEU A 95 16.77 0.04 16.76
CA LEU A 95 17.10 0.57 15.44
C LEU A 95 17.23 2.11 15.47
N LYS A 96 16.31 2.81 16.15
CA LYS A 96 16.40 4.28 16.34
C LYS A 96 17.63 4.71 17.15
N LYS A 97 18.06 3.90 18.13
CA LYS A 97 19.31 4.16 18.88
C LYS A 97 20.54 3.98 18.01
N MET A 98 20.58 2.94 17.16
CA MET A 98 21.66 2.72 16.18
C MET A 98 21.72 3.87 15.17
N MET A 99 20.58 4.24 14.60
CA MET A 99 20.44 5.38 13.69
C MET A 99 21.02 6.67 14.28
N LYS A 100 20.68 7.01 15.53
CA LYS A 100 21.24 8.19 16.21
C LYS A 100 22.77 8.16 16.33
N ARG A 101 23.36 6.98 16.54
CA ARG A 101 24.82 6.81 16.63
C ARG A 101 25.50 6.88 15.27
N MET A 102 24.87 6.33 14.24
CA MET A 102 25.36 6.43 12.85
C MET A 102 25.32 7.87 12.36
N ASN A 103 24.20 8.57 12.59
CA ASN A 103 24.07 10.00 12.26
C ASN A 103 25.08 10.88 13.02
N ALA A 104 25.47 10.49 14.23
CA ALA A 104 26.52 11.15 15.01
C ALA A 104 27.96 10.76 14.59
N GLY A 105 28.13 9.93 13.56
CA GLY A 105 29.43 9.43 13.10
C GLY A 105 30.15 8.49 14.08
N LYS A 106 29.45 8.01 15.11
CA LYS A 106 30.00 7.16 16.19
C LYS A 106 29.91 5.67 15.88
N LEU A 107 29.18 5.30 14.83
CA LEU A 107 28.91 3.93 14.43
C LEU A 107 28.88 3.88 12.91
N LYS A 108 29.49 2.86 12.33
CA LYS A 108 29.41 2.56 10.89
C LYS A 108 29.12 1.07 10.74
N LEU A 109 27.99 0.76 10.13
CA LEU A 109 27.53 -0.61 9.91
C LEU A 109 27.41 -0.87 8.41
N ASP A 110 27.85 -2.05 8.00
CA ASP A 110 27.65 -2.60 6.66
C ASP A 110 26.39 -3.47 6.59
N GLY A 111 25.84 -3.90 7.72
CA GLY A 111 24.59 -4.66 7.80
C GLY A 111 24.14 -4.94 9.23
N ILE A 112 22.86 -5.33 9.38
CA ILE A 112 22.26 -5.75 10.65
C ILE A 112 21.71 -7.17 10.47
N VAL A 113 21.95 -8.05 11.43
CA VAL A 113 21.33 -9.39 11.48
C VAL A 113 20.42 -9.44 12.70
N ILE A 114 19.16 -9.78 12.48
CA ILE A 114 18.16 -9.95 13.55
C ILE A 114 17.85 -11.43 13.66
N GLU A 115 18.23 -12.06 14.76
CA GLU A 115 17.80 -13.41 15.07
C GLU A 115 16.38 -13.39 15.65
N THR A 116 15.53 -14.27 15.11
CA THR A 116 14.23 -14.60 15.67
C THR A 116 14.30 -15.91 16.45
N THR A 117 13.46 -16.07 17.48
CA THR A 117 13.40 -17.36 18.19
C THR A 117 13.01 -18.49 17.24
N GLY A 118 13.37 -19.72 17.61
CA GLY A 118 13.07 -20.88 16.77
C GLY A 118 11.59 -21.17 16.55
N MET A 119 10.68 -20.50 17.26
CA MET A 119 9.23 -20.61 17.08
C MET A 119 8.59 -19.27 16.68
N ALA A 120 9.37 -18.21 16.50
CA ALA A 120 8.81 -16.92 16.14
C ALA A 120 8.45 -16.90 14.66
N ASP A 121 7.29 -16.30 14.39
CA ASP A 121 6.90 -15.83 13.07
C ASP A 121 7.84 -14.67 12.63
N PRO A 122 8.51 -14.77 11.47
CA PRO A 122 9.37 -13.70 10.95
C PRO A 122 8.60 -12.46 10.48
N ALA A 123 7.29 -12.55 10.24
CA ALA A 123 6.53 -11.47 9.63
C ALA A 123 6.46 -10.19 10.48
N PRO A 124 6.15 -10.19 11.80
CA PRO A 124 6.12 -8.96 12.60
C PRO A 124 7.44 -8.19 12.59
N VAL A 125 8.57 -8.90 12.53
CA VAL A 125 9.91 -8.31 12.41
C VAL A 125 10.07 -7.68 11.03
N ALA A 126 9.78 -8.43 9.96
CA ALA A 126 9.88 -7.94 8.58
C ALA A 126 8.98 -6.71 8.32
N GLN A 127 7.74 -6.74 8.83
CA GLN A 127 6.77 -5.64 8.73
C GLN A 127 7.26 -4.33 9.36
N THR A 128 8.23 -4.37 10.28
CA THR A 128 8.80 -3.17 10.91
C THR A 128 9.42 -2.23 9.88
N PHE A 129 10.10 -2.79 8.87
CA PHE A 129 10.82 -2.03 7.84
C PHE A 129 9.91 -1.36 6.82
N PHE A 130 8.63 -1.72 6.79
CA PHE A 130 7.64 -1.17 5.86
C PHE A 130 6.71 -0.13 6.50
N VAL A 131 6.51 -0.18 7.83
CA VAL A 131 5.49 0.63 8.52
C VAL A 131 6.07 1.78 9.34
N ASP A 132 7.26 1.62 9.94
CA ASP A 132 7.88 2.72 10.69
C ASP A 132 8.74 3.58 9.75
N GLU A 133 8.31 4.82 9.50
CA GLU A 133 8.95 5.75 8.55
C GLU A 133 10.42 6.04 8.90
N ASP A 134 10.73 6.18 10.19
CA ASP A 134 12.10 6.45 10.62
C ASP A 134 12.99 5.24 10.31
N VAL A 135 12.55 4.03 10.70
CA VAL A 135 13.29 2.79 10.40
C VAL A 135 13.45 2.61 8.90
N ARG A 136 12.39 2.81 8.12
CA ARG A 136 12.40 2.70 6.65
C ARG A 136 13.39 3.64 5.98
N GLY A 137 13.59 4.85 6.51
CA GLY A 137 14.57 5.81 6.01
C GLY A 137 16.02 5.47 6.38
N PHE A 138 16.23 4.64 7.41
CA PHE A 138 17.55 4.26 7.91
C PHE A 138 18.02 2.88 7.45
N ALA A 139 17.11 1.93 7.40
CA ALA A 139 17.38 0.53 7.18
C ALA A 139 16.37 -0.06 6.20
N ARG A 140 16.81 -1.03 5.41
CA ARG A 140 15.95 -1.80 4.50
C ARG A 140 16.05 -3.28 4.83
N LEU A 141 14.95 -4.00 4.68
CA LEU A 141 14.97 -5.46 4.78
C LEU A 141 15.66 -6.04 3.52
N ASP A 142 16.79 -6.72 3.71
CA ASP A 142 17.59 -7.34 2.65
C ASP A 142 17.19 -8.78 2.35
N GLY A 143 16.72 -9.52 3.37
CA GLY A 143 16.50 -10.95 3.25
C GLY A 143 15.90 -11.57 4.52
N ILE A 144 14.99 -12.51 4.36
CA ILE A 144 14.65 -13.50 5.40
C ILE A 144 15.44 -14.77 5.08
N ILE A 145 16.28 -15.21 6.01
CA ILE A 145 17.12 -16.39 5.87
C ILE A 145 16.65 -17.45 6.84
N THR A 146 16.32 -18.61 6.31
CA THR A 146 15.80 -19.72 7.11
C THR A 146 16.86 -20.81 7.22
N MET A 147 17.35 -21.01 8.44
CA MET A 147 18.22 -22.15 8.76
C MET A 147 17.39 -23.41 8.96
N VAL A 148 17.73 -24.46 8.21
CA VAL A 148 17.02 -25.73 8.20
C VAL A 148 17.96 -26.85 8.64
N ASP A 149 17.49 -27.71 9.55
CA ASP A 149 18.20 -28.93 9.93
C ASP A 149 17.86 -30.06 8.94
N ALA A 150 18.80 -30.43 8.06
CA ALA A 150 18.58 -31.47 7.05
C ALA A 150 18.16 -32.82 7.63
N LYS A 151 18.53 -33.12 8.88
CA LYS A 151 18.22 -34.40 9.52
C LYS A 151 16.80 -34.48 10.08
N HIS A 152 16.26 -33.36 10.56
CA HIS A 152 15.00 -33.35 11.34
C HIS A 152 13.88 -32.55 10.69
N ILE A 153 14.15 -31.78 9.62
CA ILE A 153 13.17 -30.86 9.04
C ILE A 153 11.87 -31.54 8.61
N GLU A 154 11.93 -32.71 7.95
CA GLU A 154 10.72 -33.40 7.49
C GLU A 154 9.77 -33.70 8.66
N GLN A 155 10.31 -34.12 9.81
CA GLN A 155 9.51 -34.37 11.02
C GLN A 155 8.85 -33.10 11.55
N HIS A 156 9.51 -31.96 11.44
CA HIS A 156 8.96 -30.68 11.87
C HIS A 156 7.91 -30.15 10.90
N LEU A 157 8.08 -30.35 9.60
CA LEU A 157 7.10 -29.99 8.58
C LEU A 157 5.84 -30.86 8.67
N ASP A 158 5.99 -32.13 8.99
CA ASP A 158 4.89 -33.09 9.08
C ASP A 158 4.23 -33.14 10.48
N ALA A 159 4.69 -32.31 11.41
CA ALA A 159 4.12 -32.24 12.75
C ALA A 159 2.68 -31.71 12.71
N GLU A 160 1.72 -32.55 13.11
CA GLU A 160 0.32 -32.15 13.24
C GLU A 160 0.17 -31.11 14.34
N LYS A 161 -0.49 -29.99 13.98
CA LYS A 161 -0.81 -28.90 14.90
C LYS A 161 -2.31 -28.91 15.20
N PRO A 162 -2.73 -28.45 16.40
CA PRO A 162 -4.14 -28.25 16.72
C PRO A 162 -4.85 -27.42 15.64
N GLU A 163 -6.15 -27.62 15.48
CA GLU A 163 -6.95 -26.88 14.50
C GLU A 163 -6.83 -25.36 14.74
N GLY A 164 -6.40 -24.63 13.71
CA GLY A 164 -6.16 -23.19 13.77
C GLY A 164 -4.76 -22.78 14.25
N ALA A 165 -3.90 -23.71 14.66
CA ALA A 165 -2.49 -23.42 14.95
C ALA A 165 -1.63 -23.61 13.68
N GLU A 166 -0.79 -22.63 13.39
CA GLU A 166 0.12 -22.69 12.24
C GLU A 166 1.37 -23.51 12.58
N ASN A 167 1.93 -24.18 11.56
CA ASN A 167 3.19 -24.90 11.71
C ASN A 167 4.34 -23.93 11.46
N GLU A 168 5.07 -23.59 12.52
CA GLU A 168 6.12 -22.58 12.50
C GLU A 168 7.24 -22.94 11.52
N SER A 169 7.54 -24.25 11.34
CA SER A 169 8.56 -24.69 10.39
C SER A 169 8.12 -24.50 8.94
N VAL A 170 6.83 -24.72 8.66
CA VAL A 170 6.25 -24.51 7.33
C VAL A 170 6.29 -23.01 6.98
N GLU A 171 5.86 -22.16 7.91
CA GLU A 171 5.91 -20.71 7.75
C GLU A 171 7.33 -20.20 7.52
N GLN A 172 8.27 -20.59 8.38
CA GLN A 172 9.67 -20.16 8.26
C GLN A 172 10.26 -20.53 6.89
N VAL A 173 9.93 -21.68 6.34
CA VAL A 173 10.36 -22.07 4.98
C VAL A 173 9.64 -21.23 3.92
N ALA A 174 8.34 -20.98 4.08
CA ALA A 174 7.55 -20.18 3.15
C ALA A 174 7.99 -18.70 3.08
N PHE A 175 8.44 -18.12 4.19
CA PHE A 175 8.96 -16.75 4.23
C PHE A 175 10.38 -16.59 3.68
N ALA A 176 11.11 -17.69 3.52
CA ALA A 176 12.52 -17.66 3.18
C ALA A 176 12.77 -16.98 1.83
N ASP A 177 13.68 -16.02 1.81
CA ASP A 177 14.32 -15.54 0.59
C ASP A 177 15.55 -16.39 0.24
N ARG A 178 16.09 -17.09 1.25
CA ARG A 178 17.14 -18.10 1.10
C ARG A 178 17.06 -19.13 2.21
N ILE A 179 17.30 -20.38 1.86
CA ILE A 179 17.35 -21.49 2.81
C ILE A 179 18.80 -21.93 2.99
N LEU A 180 19.27 -21.98 4.23
CA LEU A 180 20.55 -22.57 4.60
C LEU A 180 20.29 -23.98 5.14
N LEU A 181 20.48 -24.99 4.29
CA LEU A 181 20.29 -26.39 4.65
C LEU A 181 21.52 -26.90 5.39
N ASN A 182 21.46 -26.88 6.72
CA ASN A 182 22.55 -27.21 7.63
C ASN A 182 22.56 -28.68 8.03
N LYS A 183 23.66 -29.12 8.66
CA LYS A 183 23.88 -30.50 9.15
C LYS A 183 23.83 -31.55 8.04
N THR A 184 24.22 -31.15 6.84
CA THR A 184 24.33 -32.04 5.66
C THR A 184 25.31 -33.19 5.89
N ASP A 185 26.24 -33.05 6.84
CA ASP A 185 27.16 -34.10 7.28
C ASP A 185 26.48 -35.24 8.07
N LEU A 186 25.23 -35.07 8.49
CA LEU A 186 24.50 -36.05 9.29
C LEU A 186 23.51 -36.92 8.48
N VAL A 187 23.40 -36.68 7.18
CA VAL A 187 22.43 -37.32 6.28
C VAL A 187 23.10 -37.79 4.99
N THR A 188 22.42 -38.64 4.24
CA THR A 188 22.93 -39.13 2.94
C THR A 188 22.59 -38.17 1.81
N GLU A 189 23.26 -38.30 0.66
CA GLU A 189 22.94 -37.50 -0.54
C GLU A 189 21.50 -37.75 -1.03
N GLU A 190 20.99 -38.97 -0.88
CA GLU A 190 19.61 -39.32 -1.22
C GLU A 190 18.60 -38.58 -0.32
N ASP A 191 18.89 -38.48 0.98
CA ASP A 191 18.09 -37.69 1.92
C ASP A 191 18.14 -36.20 1.57
N LEU A 192 19.30 -35.67 1.16
CA LEU A 192 19.44 -34.25 0.79
C LEU A 192 18.57 -33.91 -0.43
N VAL A 193 18.60 -34.74 -1.48
CA VAL A 193 17.75 -34.53 -2.66
C VAL A 193 16.27 -34.58 -2.29
N ARG A 194 15.87 -35.51 -1.41
CA ARG A 194 14.49 -35.62 -0.92
C ARG A 194 14.06 -34.37 -0.13
N VAL A 195 14.89 -33.93 0.81
CA VAL A 195 14.62 -32.75 1.65
C VAL A 195 14.56 -31.49 0.80
N GLU A 196 15.46 -31.32 -0.19
CA GLU A 196 15.44 -30.18 -1.09
C GLU A 196 14.17 -30.14 -1.94
N ALA A 197 13.74 -31.28 -2.49
CA ALA A 197 12.47 -31.37 -3.22
C ALA A 197 11.27 -30.99 -2.32
N ARG A 198 11.27 -31.43 -1.05
CA ARG A 198 10.23 -31.08 -0.07
C ARG A 198 10.23 -29.60 0.29
N LEU A 199 11.40 -28.97 0.42
CA LEU A 199 11.50 -27.53 0.67
C LEU A 199 11.03 -26.72 -0.54
N LYS A 200 11.42 -27.14 -1.75
CA LYS A 200 11.03 -26.52 -3.01
C LYS A 200 9.54 -26.64 -3.33
N SER A 201 8.86 -27.68 -2.86
CA SER A 201 7.39 -27.78 -3.04
C SER A 201 6.62 -26.69 -2.28
N MET A 202 7.15 -26.24 -1.14
CA MET A 202 6.56 -25.13 -0.37
C MET A 202 7.02 -23.76 -0.85
N ASN A 203 8.33 -23.62 -1.12
CA ASN A 203 8.93 -22.37 -1.57
C ASN A 203 9.89 -22.64 -2.72
N LYS A 204 9.34 -22.66 -3.95
CA LYS A 204 10.11 -22.88 -5.18
C LYS A 204 11.19 -21.81 -5.39
N PHE A 205 10.96 -20.60 -4.87
CA PHE A 205 11.74 -19.41 -5.20
C PHE A 205 12.94 -19.16 -4.30
N ALA A 206 13.00 -19.79 -3.12
CA ALA A 206 14.15 -19.67 -2.24
C ALA A 206 15.32 -20.54 -2.76
N PRO A 207 16.51 -19.97 -3.03
CA PRO A 207 17.70 -20.76 -3.27
C PRO A 207 18.10 -21.53 -2.02
N ILE A 208 18.53 -22.79 -2.20
CA ILE A 208 19.00 -23.63 -1.10
C ILE A 208 20.53 -23.67 -1.15
N VAL A 209 21.16 -23.32 -0.02
CA VAL A 209 22.61 -23.42 0.17
C VAL A 209 22.88 -24.49 1.21
N ARG A 210 23.49 -25.60 0.77
CA ARG A 210 23.94 -26.68 1.65
C ARG A 210 25.12 -26.22 2.50
N CYS A 211 25.07 -26.52 3.79
CA CYS A 211 26.19 -26.28 4.71
C CYS A 211 26.30 -27.34 5.80
N SER A 212 27.46 -27.38 6.45
CA SER A 212 27.72 -28.24 7.61
C SER A 212 28.27 -27.36 8.72
N LYS A 213 27.82 -27.62 9.96
CA LYS A 213 28.22 -26.84 11.16
C LYS A 213 28.07 -25.33 10.98
N SER A 214 27.04 -24.92 10.23
CA SER A 214 26.73 -23.52 9.93
C SER A 214 27.85 -22.75 9.22
N GLN A 215 28.79 -23.42 8.56
CA GLN A 215 29.87 -22.77 7.82
C GLN A 215 29.38 -22.30 6.46
N VAL A 216 29.21 -20.99 6.30
CA VAL A 216 28.74 -20.34 5.07
C VAL A 216 29.46 -19.01 4.90
N SER A 217 29.73 -18.59 3.65
CA SER A 217 30.23 -17.23 3.41
C SER A 217 29.21 -16.19 3.88
N VAL A 218 29.68 -15.08 4.46
CA VAL A 218 28.84 -13.96 4.91
C VAL A 218 27.96 -13.40 3.78
N GLU A 219 28.39 -13.49 2.53
CA GLU A 219 27.62 -13.08 1.34
C GLU A 219 26.36 -13.92 1.12
N ASN A 220 26.31 -15.12 1.73
CA ASN A 220 25.10 -15.92 1.76
C ASN A 220 24.10 -15.46 2.82
N VAL A 221 24.52 -14.59 3.74
CA VAL A 221 23.73 -14.09 4.86
C VAL A 221 23.36 -12.62 4.73
N LEU A 222 24.27 -11.81 4.20
CA LEU A 222 24.12 -10.37 4.08
C LEU A 222 24.18 -9.90 2.64
N ASN A 223 23.39 -8.85 2.37
CA ASN A 223 23.23 -8.26 1.05
C ASN A 223 22.87 -9.33 0.01
N ILE A 224 22.03 -10.28 0.42
CA ILE A 224 21.56 -11.37 -0.43
C ILE A 224 20.65 -10.85 -1.53
N LYS A 225 20.17 -9.61 -1.38
CA LYS A 225 19.21 -8.96 -2.26
C LYS A 225 17.99 -9.86 -2.46
N GLY A 226 17.50 -10.45 -1.37
CA GLY A 226 16.32 -11.32 -1.38
C GLY A 226 15.08 -10.57 -1.85
N PHE A 227 15.13 -9.24 -1.81
CA PHE A 227 14.08 -8.31 -2.17
C PHE A 227 14.31 -7.71 -3.59
N ASP A 228 15.38 -8.10 -4.30
CA ASP A 228 15.68 -7.72 -5.69
C ASP A 228 15.20 -8.83 -6.65
N LEU A 229 14.03 -8.61 -7.25
CA LEU A 229 13.41 -9.61 -8.11
C LEU A 229 14.19 -9.82 -9.41
N LYS A 230 14.95 -8.83 -9.89
CA LYS A 230 15.74 -8.96 -11.12
C LYS A 230 16.74 -10.11 -11.00
N ARG A 231 17.41 -10.21 -9.85
CA ARG A 231 18.35 -11.29 -9.56
C ARG A 231 17.66 -12.65 -9.38
N THR A 232 16.45 -12.66 -8.80
CA THR A 232 15.63 -13.88 -8.65
C THR A 232 15.19 -14.43 -10.01
N LEU A 233 14.86 -13.55 -10.96
CA LEU A 233 14.47 -13.90 -12.33
C LEU A 233 15.66 -14.32 -13.21
N GLU A 234 16.84 -13.75 -12.98
CA GLU A 234 18.07 -14.09 -13.71
C GLU A 234 18.69 -15.41 -13.22
N MET A 235 18.50 -15.77 -11.95
CA MET A 235 19.18 -16.90 -11.32
C MET A 235 18.45 -18.25 -11.44
N ASP A 236 17.16 -18.28 -11.80
CA ASP A 236 16.38 -19.52 -11.85
C ASP A 236 15.63 -19.71 -13.18
N PRO A 237 16.19 -20.45 -14.15
CA PRO A 237 15.50 -20.83 -15.39
C PRO A 237 14.21 -21.63 -15.13
N GLU A 238 14.11 -22.35 -14.00
CA GLU A 238 12.90 -23.11 -13.62
C GLU A 238 11.79 -22.21 -13.09
N PHE A 239 12.07 -20.92 -12.84
CA PHE A 239 11.07 -19.89 -12.59
C PHE A 239 10.07 -19.77 -13.76
N LEU A 240 10.53 -20.05 -14.98
CA LEU A 240 9.73 -20.02 -16.21
C LEU A 240 9.04 -21.37 -16.51
N ASP A 241 9.31 -22.40 -15.72
CA ASP A 241 8.72 -23.73 -15.93
C ASP A 241 7.36 -23.80 -15.24
N THR A 242 6.30 -23.62 -16.02
CA THR A 242 4.89 -23.50 -15.59
C THR A 242 4.20 -24.83 -15.32
N ASP A 243 4.87 -25.97 -15.55
CA ASP A 243 4.20 -27.26 -15.73
C ASP A 243 4.37 -28.24 -14.55
N GLY A 244 4.77 -27.76 -13.37
CA GLY A 244 4.99 -28.57 -12.18
C GLY A 244 3.87 -28.51 -11.13
N GLU A 245 2.63 -28.88 -11.47
CA GLU A 245 1.60 -29.14 -10.44
C GLU A 245 1.93 -30.45 -9.70
N HIS A 246 2.76 -30.37 -8.66
CA HIS A 246 2.91 -31.45 -7.70
C HIS A 246 2.11 -31.13 -6.43
N VAL A 247 0.84 -31.55 -6.45
CA VAL A 247 -0.05 -31.54 -5.30
C VAL A 247 0.36 -32.69 -4.37
N HIS A 248 1.28 -32.42 -3.46
CA HIS A 248 1.33 -33.16 -2.20
C HIS A 248 0.50 -32.39 -1.17
N ASP A 249 -0.12 -33.15 -0.26
CA ASP A 249 -0.93 -32.69 0.88
C ASP A 249 -0.15 -31.69 1.74
N GLN A 250 -0.13 -30.44 1.29
CA GLN A 250 0.56 -29.31 1.90
C GLN A 250 -0.39 -28.13 1.80
N THR A 251 -0.79 -27.62 2.96
CA THR A 251 -1.63 -26.44 3.08
C THR A 251 -0.96 -25.21 2.47
N VAL A 252 0.37 -25.16 2.43
CA VAL A 252 1.14 -24.05 1.83
C VAL A 252 1.66 -24.40 0.45
N THR A 253 1.37 -23.54 -0.52
CA THR A 253 1.78 -23.68 -1.93
C THR A 253 2.35 -22.38 -2.46
N SER A 254 3.01 -22.47 -3.62
CA SER A 254 3.55 -21.32 -4.32
C SER A 254 2.98 -21.21 -5.74
N LEU A 255 2.55 -20.02 -6.13
CA LEU A 255 1.94 -19.70 -7.42
C LEU A 255 2.82 -18.69 -8.15
N SER A 256 3.16 -18.99 -9.41
CA SER A 256 3.78 -18.04 -10.34
C SER A 256 2.78 -17.59 -11.40
N ILE A 257 2.85 -16.31 -11.77
CA ILE A 257 2.08 -15.73 -12.87
C ILE A 257 3.06 -15.03 -13.80
N LEU A 258 3.07 -15.44 -15.06
CA LEU A 258 3.81 -14.81 -16.15
C LEU A 258 2.82 -14.32 -17.20
N GLN A 259 2.81 -13.01 -17.47
CA GLN A 259 1.94 -12.40 -18.47
C GLN A 259 2.73 -11.42 -19.34
N PRO A 260 2.83 -11.63 -20.67
CA PRO A 260 3.58 -10.77 -21.58
C PRO A 260 2.77 -9.51 -21.98
N HIS A 261 2.01 -8.95 -21.04
CA HIS A 261 1.12 -7.81 -21.28
C HIS A 261 1.31 -6.75 -20.20
N ASN A 262 0.99 -5.51 -20.59
CA ASN A 262 0.92 -4.40 -19.64
C ASN A 262 -0.27 -4.58 -18.69
N VAL A 263 -0.16 -3.96 -17.52
CA VAL A 263 -1.19 -3.96 -16.48
C VAL A 263 -1.57 -2.51 -16.19
N HIS A 264 -2.85 -2.26 -15.94
CA HIS A 264 -3.29 -0.97 -15.42
C HIS A 264 -3.09 -0.90 -13.91
N MET A 265 -2.32 0.10 -13.46
CA MET A 265 -2.01 0.31 -12.05
C MET A 265 -3.27 0.52 -11.18
N SER A 266 -4.29 1.20 -11.70
CA SER A 266 -5.55 1.43 -10.98
C SER A 266 -6.28 0.12 -10.69
N LEU A 267 -6.47 -0.73 -11.71
CA LEU A 267 -7.13 -2.02 -11.60
C LEU A 267 -6.33 -2.97 -10.69
N LEU A 268 -5.01 -2.99 -10.85
CA LEU A 268 -4.12 -3.76 -9.99
C LEU A 268 -4.27 -3.38 -8.51
N ASN A 269 -4.28 -2.07 -8.20
CA ASN A 269 -4.41 -1.59 -6.83
C ASN A 269 -5.77 -1.93 -6.21
N GLU A 270 -6.84 -1.91 -7.00
CA GLU A 270 -8.17 -2.31 -6.56
C GLU A 270 -8.22 -3.81 -6.26
N TRP A 271 -7.78 -4.63 -7.21
CA TRP A 271 -7.72 -6.09 -7.05
C TRP A 271 -6.84 -6.51 -5.87
N LEU A 272 -5.63 -5.95 -5.75
CA LEU A 272 -4.74 -6.29 -4.64
C LEU A 272 -5.32 -5.82 -3.30
N ARG A 273 -6.04 -4.68 -3.25
CA ARG A 273 -6.73 -4.25 -2.03
C ARG A 273 -7.74 -5.29 -1.57
N ASP A 274 -8.56 -5.78 -2.48
CA ASP A 274 -9.59 -6.77 -2.18
C ASP A 274 -8.97 -8.12 -1.81
N LEU A 275 -7.99 -8.58 -2.59
CA LEU A 275 -7.24 -9.81 -2.31
C LEU A 275 -6.58 -9.76 -0.93
N LEU A 276 -5.84 -8.70 -0.63
CA LEU A 276 -5.17 -8.57 0.66
C LEU A 276 -6.19 -8.44 1.78
N SER A 277 -7.30 -7.72 1.60
CA SER A 277 -8.32 -7.56 2.65
C SER A 277 -8.97 -8.89 3.08
N THR A 278 -9.08 -9.83 2.16
CA THR A 278 -9.81 -11.09 2.36
C THR A 278 -8.89 -12.27 2.61
N LYS A 279 -7.69 -12.28 2.00
CA LYS A 279 -6.76 -13.41 1.96
C LYS A 279 -5.34 -13.08 2.40
N GLY A 280 -5.04 -11.85 2.80
CA GLY A 280 -3.65 -11.49 3.07
C GLY A 280 -3.05 -12.12 4.34
N ASN A 281 -3.84 -12.70 5.25
CA ASN A 281 -3.29 -13.55 6.33
C ASN A 281 -2.75 -14.87 5.76
N ASP A 282 -3.46 -15.43 4.78
CA ASP A 282 -3.08 -16.69 4.14
C ASP A 282 -1.92 -16.50 3.15
N ILE A 283 -1.71 -15.28 2.63
CA ILE A 283 -0.57 -14.97 1.76
C ILE A 283 0.64 -14.63 2.61
N TYR A 284 1.59 -15.53 2.76
CA TYR A 284 2.80 -15.29 3.55
C TYR A 284 3.75 -14.34 2.82
N ARG A 285 3.99 -14.56 1.53
CA ARG A 285 4.89 -13.74 0.74
C ARG A 285 4.33 -13.49 -0.65
N MET A 286 4.53 -12.27 -1.15
CA MET A 286 4.34 -11.98 -2.57
C MET A 286 5.44 -11.07 -3.09
N LYS A 287 5.74 -11.21 -4.38
CA LYS A 287 6.65 -10.31 -5.09
C LYS A 287 6.24 -10.21 -6.55
N GLY A 288 6.61 -9.12 -7.21
CA GLY A 288 6.44 -9.04 -8.65
C GLY A 288 7.19 -7.89 -9.31
N VAL A 289 7.44 -8.08 -10.60
CA VAL A 289 7.95 -7.07 -11.53
C VAL A 289 6.88 -6.94 -12.60
N LEU A 290 6.25 -5.77 -12.68
CA LEU A 290 5.12 -5.54 -13.57
C LEU A 290 5.50 -4.57 -14.68
N SER A 291 4.98 -4.84 -15.87
CA SER A 291 4.93 -3.87 -16.94
C SER A 291 3.67 -3.02 -16.78
N ILE A 292 3.82 -1.77 -16.37
CA ILE A 292 2.68 -0.87 -16.16
C ILE A 292 2.39 -0.09 -17.44
N SER A 293 1.11 -0.07 -17.83
CA SER A 293 0.65 0.69 -19.00
C SER A 293 1.01 2.17 -18.87
N GLY A 294 1.64 2.73 -19.90
CA GLY A 294 2.09 4.13 -19.93
C GLY A 294 3.41 4.44 -19.20
N SER A 295 3.99 3.49 -18.46
CA SER A 295 5.31 3.67 -17.85
C SER A 295 6.42 3.09 -18.73
N LYS A 296 7.62 3.67 -18.65
CA LYS A 296 8.86 3.10 -19.21
C LYS A 296 9.68 2.34 -18.16
N GLU A 297 9.32 2.49 -16.90
CA GLU A 297 9.99 1.87 -15.76
C GLU A 297 9.32 0.54 -15.41
N LYS A 298 10.08 -0.32 -14.73
CA LYS A 298 9.53 -1.53 -14.11
C LYS A 298 8.87 -1.13 -12.80
N PHE A 299 7.69 -1.68 -12.53
CA PHE A 299 7.11 -1.56 -11.20
C PHE A 299 7.47 -2.80 -10.41
N VAL A 300 8.31 -2.65 -9.40
CA VAL A 300 8.75 -3.73 -8.53
C VAL A 300 7.98 -3.62 -7.23
N PHE A 301 7.36 -4.71 -6.81
CA PHE A 301 6.65 -4.74 -5.54
C PHE A 301 6.94 -6.01 -4.77
N GLN A 302 6.62 -5.92 -3.49
CA GLN A 302 6.68 -7.03 -2.56
C GLN A 302 5.68 -6.87 -1.44
N GLY A 303 5.35 -8.00 -0.84
CA GLY A 303 4.50 -8.02 0.33
C GLY A 303 4.80 -9.17 1.26
N VAL A 304 4.53 -8.91 2.54
CA VAL A 304 4.59 -9.84 3.66
C VAL A 304 3.23 -9.77 4.32
N HIS A 305 2.43 -10.83 4.22
CA HIS A 305 1.00 -10.78 4.56
C HIS A 305 0.26 -9.62 3.89
N MET A 306 -0.49 -8.87 4.69
CA MET A 306 -1.32 -7.74 4.30
C MET A 306 -0.51 -6.50 3.89
N ILE A 307 0.80 -6.49 4.11
CA ILE A 307 1.66 -5.35 3.83
C ILE A 307 2.16 -5.45 2.41
N PHE A 308 1.95 -4.38 1.64
CA PHE A 308 2.37 -4.23 0.27
C PHE A 308 3.22 -2.96 0.14
N ASP A 309 4.39 -3.08 -0.47
CA ASP A 309 5.28 -1.96 -0.77
C ASP A 309 5.76 -2.12 -2.21
N GLY A 310 5.65 -1.06 -3.01
CA GLY A 310 6.04 -1.10 -4.41
C GLY A 310 6.54 0.25 -4.90
N GLU A 311 7.48 0.20 -5.84
CA GLU A 311 8.16 1.35 -6.41
C GLU A 311 8.49 1.13 -7.88
N PHE A 312 8.71 2.24 -8.60
CA PHE A 312 9.25 2.19 -9.95
C PHE A 312 10.77 2.14 -9.88
N GLU A 313 11.36 1.13 -10.51
CA GLU A 313 12.80 0.90 -10.49
C GLU A 313 13.30 0.49 -11.88
N GLY A 314 14.18 1.30 -12.44
CA GLY A 314 14.88 1.00 -13.68
C GLY A 314 13.98 1.03 -14.92
N GLU A 315 14.51 1.53 -16.02
CA GLU A 315 13.80 1.48 -17.30
C GLU A 315 13.88 0.06 -17.90
N TRP A 316 12.84 -0.31 -18.66
CA TRP A 316 12.91 -1.47 -19.55
C TRP A 316 13.98 -1.22 -20.62
N GLY A 317 14.88 -2.18 -20.84
CA GLY A 317 15.86 -2.08 -21.92
C GLY A 317 15.21 -2.03 -23.30
N GLU A 318 15.89 -1.45 -24.31
CA GLU A 318 15.34 -1.31 -25.67
C GLU A 318 14.97 -2.67 -26.30
N ASP A 319 15.73 -3.73 -26.00
CA ASP A 319 15.51 -5.10 -26.48
C ASP A 319 14.89 -6.02 -25.40
N GLU A 320 14.54 -5.50 -24.23
CA GLU A 320 13.99 -6.30 -23.13
C GLU A 320 12.50 -6.59 -23.37
N THR A 321 12.12 -7.87 -23.24
CA THR A 321 10.70 -8.25 -23.32
C THR A 321 9.97 -7.73 -22.10
N ARG A 322 8.97 -6.86 -22.33
CA ARG A 322 8.14 -6.30 -21.26
C ARG A 322 7.10 -7.32 -20.82
N GLU A 323 7.34 -7.91 -19.66
CA GLU A 323 6.49 -8.94 -19.10
C GLU A 323 6.23 -8.70 -17.62
N SER A 324 5.02 -9.06 -17.20
CA SER A 324 4.58 -8.97 -15.81
C SER A 324 4.74 -10.32 -15.15
N LYS A 325 5.51 -10.35 -14.06
CA LYS A 325 5.84 -11.54 -13.27
C LYS A 325 5.41 -11.34 -11.84
N LEU A 326 4.68 -12.30 -11.29
CA LEU A 326 4.23 -12.29 -9.90
C LEU A 326 4.44 -13.66 -9.28
N VAL A 327 4.70 -13.64 -7.99
CA VAL A 327 4.82 -14.81 -7.14
C VAL A 327 3.98 -14.59 -5.90
N PHE A 328 3.22 -15.61 -5.53
CA PHE A 328 2.50 -15.70 -4.26
C PHE A 328 2.91 -16.99 -3.56
N ILE A 329 3.20 -16.92 -2.28
CA ILE A 329 3.46 -18.08 -1.41
C ILE A 329 2.52 -17.94 -0.22
N GLY A 330 1.78 -18.98 0.08
CA GLY A 330 0.78 -18.90 1.13
C GLY A 330 -0.02 -20.17 1.31
N LYS A 331 -0.88 -20.14 2.30
CA LYS A 331 -1.76 -21.22 2.70
C LYS A 331 -3.06 -21.20 1.89
N ASP A 332 -3.56 -22.37 1.50
CA ASP A 332 -4.88 -22.56 0.88
C ASP A 332 -5.18 -21.55 -0.26
N LEU A 333 -4.15 -21.26 -1.06
CA LEU A 333 -4.24 -20.28 -2.14
C LEU A 333 -5.17 -20.79 -3.23
N ASP A 334 -6.17 -19.98 -3.59
CA ASP A 334 -7.00 -20.21 -4.77
C ASP A 334 -6.24 -19.72 -6.01
N HIS A 335 -5.47 -20.63 -6.62
CA HIS A 335 -4.60 -20.28 -7.75
C HIS A 335 -5.38 -19.73 -8.94
N GLU A 336 -6.55 -20.29 -9.22
CA GLU A 336 -7.38 -19.88 -10.35
C GLU A 336 -8.02 -18.51 -10.10
N ALA A 337 -8.51 -18.24 -8.89
CA ALA A 337 -9.03 -16.92 -8.55
C ALA A 337 -7.95 -15.82 -8.60
N ILE A 338 -6.73 -16.11 -8.12
CA ILE A 338 -5.62 -15.15 -8.16
C ILE A 338 -5.18 -14.89 -9.61
N LYS A 339 -5.03 -15.94 -10.44
CA LYS A 339 -4.72 -15.80 -11.87
C LYS A 339 -5.79 -14.99 -12.61
N ALA A 340 -7.07 -15.29 -12.37
CA ALA A 340 -8.18 -14.59 -13.01
C ALA A 340 -8.27 -13.12 -12.59
N GLY A 341 -8.09 -12.83 -11.30
CA GLY A 341 -8.08 -11.46 -10.78
C GLY A 341 -6.94 -10.63 -11.36
N PHE A 342 -5.73 -11.20 -11.47
CA PHE A 342 -4.62 -10.52 -12.15
C PHE A 342 -4.90 -10.32 -13.65
N ALA A 343 -5.45 -11.32 -14.34
CA ALA A 343 -5.79 -11.23 -15.76
C ALA A 343 -6.82 -10.11 -16.04
N ALA A 344 -7.75 -9.87 -15.11
CA ALA A 344 -8.70 -8.77 -15.20
C ALA A 344 -8.05 -7.37 -15.15
N CYS A 345 -6.81 -7.27 -14.67
CA CYS A 345 -6.06 -6.01 -14.58
C CYS A 345 -5.24 -5.70 -15.84
N LEU A 346 -5.17 -6.63 -16.80
CA LEU A 346 -4.38 -6.48 -18.02
C LEU A 346 -4.88 -5.30 -18.87
N ASP A 347 -3.95 -4.71 -19.62
CA ASP A 347 -4.18 -3.63 -20.57
C ASP A 347 -4.88 -4.15 -21.82
N SER A 348 -6.16 -4.50 -21.67
CA SER A 348 -7.05 -4.94 -22.73
C SER A 348 -7.75 -3.72 -23.37
N PRO A 349 -8.21 -3.81 -24.63
CA PRO A 349 -8.97 -2.73 -25.26
C PRO A 349 -10.21 -2.30 -24.45
N GLU A 350 -10.89 -3.25 -23.80
CA GLU A 350 -12.03 -3.00 -22.93
C GLU A 350 -11.63 -2.21 -21.68
N ASN A 351 -10.53 -2.60 -21.01
CA ASN A 351 -10.03 -1.90 -19.84
C ASN A 351 -9.54 -0.48 -20.19
N GLN A 352 -8.90 -0.30 -21.34
CA GLN A 352 -8.52 1.04 -21.82
C GLN A 352 -9.73 1.95 -22.01
N GLU A 353 -10.82 1.43 -22.58
CA GLU A 353 -12.06 2.19 -22.77
C GLU A 353 -12.71 2.54 -21.43
N ASN A 354 -12.83 1.56 -20.53
CA ASN A 354 -13.40 1.74 -19.19
C ASN A 354 -12.63 2.79 -18.37
N ILE A 355 -11.30 2.71 -18.36
CA ILE A 355 -10.45 3.67 -17.63
C ILE A 355 -10.55 5.06 -18.24
N ARG A 356 -10.56 5.18 -19.58
CA ARG A 356 -10.74 6.48 -20.24
C ARG A 356 -12.11 7.08 -19.92
N ALA A 357 -13.18 6.29 -19.97
CA ALA A 357 -14.52 6.74 -19.62
C ALA A 357 -14.60 7.22 -18.16
N LEU A 358 -14.01 6.47 -17.23
CA LEU A 358 -13.95 6.85 -15.82
C LEU A 358 -13.15 8.14 -15.59
N ALA A 359 -11.99 8.28 -16.24
CA ALA A 359 -11.16 9.48 -16.15
C ALA A 359 -11.88 10.73 -16.68
N VAL A 360 -12.62 10.59 -17.79
CA VAL A 360 -13.46 11.68 -18.32
C VAL A 360 -14.57 12.04 -17.34
N ALA A 361 -15.28 11.04 -16.78
CA ALA A 361 -16.33 11.28 -15.80
C ALA A 361 -15.81 11.99 -14.53
N GLN A 362 -14.67 11.54 -14.00
CA GLN A 362 -14.01 12.16 -12.84
C GLN A 362 -13.56 13.60 -13.12
N ALA A 363 -12.97 13.85 -14.30
CA ALA A 363 -12.57 15.20 -14.70
C ALA A 363 -13.78 16.14 -14.82
N LEU A 364 -14.91 15.65 -15.35
CA LEU A 364 -16.16 16.40 -15.41
C LEU A 364 -16.72 16.69 -14.01
N GLU A 365 -16.75 15.70 -13.11
CA GLU A 365 -17.21 15.86 -11.72
C GLU A 365 -16.32 16.84 -10.93
N GLN A 366 -14.99 16.69 -11.02
CA GLN A 366 -14.04 17.59 -10.34
C GLN A 366 -14.22 19.02 -10.82
N ARG A 367 -14.28 19.21 -12.14
CA ARG A 367 -14.48 20.53 -12.74
C ARG A 367 -15.79 21.15 -12.29
N ALA A 368 -16.86 20.37 -12.23
CA ALA A 368 -18.14 20.86 -11.78
C ALA A 368 -18.15 21.22 -10.30
N ASN A 369 -17.49 20.43 -9.44
CA ASN A 369 -17.33 20.76 -8.03
C ASN A 369 -16.56 22.08 -7.83
N MET A 370 -15.60 22.40 -8.69
CA MET A 370 -14.92 23.71 -8.64
C MET A 370 -15.86 24.88 -8.96
N VAL A 371 -16.80 24.70 -9.90
CA VAL A 371 -17.82 25.72 -10.21
C VAL A 371 -18.74 25.95 -9.02
N LEU A 372 -19.19 24.86 -8.37
CA LEU A 372 -20.03 24.93 -7.18
C LEU A 372 -19.32 25.63 -6.01
N GLN A 373 -18.03 25.33 -5.81
CA GLN A 373 -17.22 25.95 -4.76
C GLN A 373 -16.99 27.44 -5.03
N ALA A 374 -16.62 27.83 -6.26
CA ALA A 374 -16.42 29.23 -6.61
C ALA A 374 -17.71 30.07 -6.44
N ALA A 375 -18.87 29.49 -6.75
CA ALA A 375 -20.18 30.12 -6.51
C ALA A 375 -20.49 30.30 -5.01
N CYS A 376 -20.10 29.33 -4.18
CA CYS A 376 -20.24 29.39 -2.72
C CYS A 376 -19.34 30.48 -2.12
N ASP A 377 -18.07 30.53 -2.52
CA ASP A 377 -17.08 31.45 -1.95
C ASP A 377 -17.21 32.88 -2.51
N GLY A 378 -18.04 33.09 -3.53
CA GLY A 378 -18.21 34.37 -4.21
C GLY A 378 -17.06 34.74 -5.16
N GLU A 379 -16.23 33.76 -5.54
CA GLU A 379 -15.04 33.94 -6.39
C GLU A 379 -15.43 34.10 -7.87
N THR A 380 -15.87 35.30 -8.20
CA THR A 380 -16.46 35.61 -9.52
C THR A 380 -15.47 35.43 -10.68
N GLU A 381 -14.19 35.79 -10.47
CA GLU A 381 -13.14 35.62 -11.49
C GLU A 381 -12.84 34.13 -11.77
N ALA A 382 -12.75 33.32 -10.71
CA ALA A 382 -12.54 31.88 -10.82
C ALA A 382 -13.72 31.20 -11.52
N LEU A 383 -14.95 31.60 -11.17
CA LEU A 383 -16.18 31.11 -11.77
C LEU A 383 -16.23 31.41 -13.28
N GLN A 384 -15.94 32.66 -13.67
CA GLN A 384 -15.92 33.07 -15.08
C GLN A 384 -14.83 32.33 -15.88
N ALA A 385 -13.65 32.14 -15.28
CA ALA A 385 -12.58 31.37 -15.90
C ALA A 385 -12.99 29.91 -16.15
N LEU A 386 -13.60 29.24 -15.16
CA LEU A 386 -14.04 27.86 -15.27
C LEU A 386 -15.09 27.66 -16.38
N ILE A 387 -16.07 28.55 -16.45
CA ILE A 387 -17.12 28.55 -17.49
C ILE A 387 -16.52 28.81 -18.87
N SER A 388 -15.62 29.80 -19.00
CA SER A 388 -14.97 30.12 -20.28
C SER A 388 -14.15 28.96 -20.86
N GLN A 389 -13.64 28.08 -20.00
CA GLN A 389 -12.93 26.88 -20.40
C GLN A 389 -13.88 25.73 -20.82
N GLY A 390 -15.21 25.94 -20.78
CA GLY A 390 -16.24 24.93 -21.09
C GLY A 390 -16.86 24.20 -19.88
N ALA A 391 -16.90 24.78 -18.69
CA ALA A 391 -17.67 24.20 -17.58
C ALA A 391 -19.15 24.49 -17.80
N ASP A 392 -20.01 23.49 -17.61
CA ASP A 392 -21.46 23.68 -17.70
C ASP A 392 -21.98 24.44 -16.47
N PRO A 393 -22.51 25.68 -16.62
CA PRO A 393 -23.03 26.46 -15.50
C PRO A 393 -24.31 25.84 -14.90
N SER A 394 -24.94 24.89 -15.58
CA SER A 394 -26.13 24.16 -15.13
C SER A 394 -25.83 22.78 -14.55
N PHE A 395 -24.55 22.40 -14.39
CA PHE A 395 -24.22 21.13 -13.76
C PHE A 395 -24.78 21.06 -12.33
N ALA A 396 -25.44 19.94 -12.02
CA ALA A 396 -26.01 19.68 -10.70
C ALA A 396 -25.19 18.63 -9.95
N ASN A 397 -24.94 18.88 -8.66
CA ASN A 397 -24.33 17.86 -7.78
C ASN A 397 -25.29 16.71 -7.47
N ARG A 398 -24.85 15.77 -6.62
CA ARG A 398 -25.68 14.62 -6.19
C ARG A 398 -27.00 15.01 -5.50
N ALA A 399 -27.10 16.22 -4.95
CA ALA A 399 -28.32 16.75 -4.37
C ALA A 399 -29.23 17.46 -5.39
N GLY A 400 -28.84 17.47 -6.68
CA GLY A 400 -29.53 18.19 -7.74
C GLY A 400 -29.29 19.70 -7.73
N SER A 401 -28.41 20.21 -6.86
CA SER A 401 -28.14 21.65 -6.76
C SER A 401 -27.10 22.09 -7.78
N THR A 402 -27.43 23.13 -8.54
CA THR A 402 -26.51 23.79 -9.49
C THR A 402 -25.71 24.91 -8.83
N ALA A 403 -24.72 25.46 -9.53
CA ALA A 403 -23.97 26.62 -9.05
C ALA A 403 -24.89 27.83 -8.79
N LEU A 404 -25.97 27.96 -9.57
CA LEU A 404 -26.95 29.02 -9.39
C LEU A 404 -27.77 28.85 -8.11
N HIS A 405 -28.11 27.62 -7.72
CA HIS A 405 -28.74 27.36 -6.42
C HIS A 405 -27.85 27.82 -5.26
N ILE A 406 -26.56 27.53 -5.36
CA ILE A 406 -25.58 27.84 -4.32
C ILE A 406 -25.34 29.35 -4.25
N ALA A 407 -25.12 30.02 -5.39
CA ALA A 407 -24.92 31.47 -5.44
C ALA A 407 -26.15 32.24 -4.93
N CYS A 408 -27.35 31.77 -5.28
CA CYS A 408 -28.61 32.33 -4.76
C CYS A 408 -28.76 32.13 -3.25
N LEU A 409 -28.45 30.95 -2.72
CA LEU A 409 -28.49 30.70 -1.28
C LEU A 409 -27.49 31.58 -0.52
N ALA A 410 -26.27 31.71 -1.05
CA ALA A 410 -25.19 32.51 -0.47
C ALA A 410 -25.38 34.03 -0.67
N GLY A 411 -26.34 34.46 -1.50
CA GLY A 411 -26.56 35.88 -1.81
C GLY A 411 -25.41 36.55 -2.56
N THR A 412 -24.60 35.78 -3.31
CA THR A 412 -23.44 36.27 -4.06
C THR A 412 -23.88 36.84 -5.41
N SER A 413 -24.50 38.02 -5.41
CA SER A 413 -25.05 38.64 -6.64
C SER A 413 -24.09 38.74 -7.83
N PRO A 414 -22.76 38.98 -7.67
CA PRO A 414 -21.84 38.94 -8.81
C PRO A 414 -21.68 37.55 -9.44
N CYS A 415 -21.72 36.48 -8.63
CA CYS A 415 -21.69 35.10 -9.15
C CYS A 415 -23.01 34.73 -9.83
N VAL A 416 -24.14 35.22 -9.30
CA VAL A 416 -25.47 35.07 -9.94
C VAL A 416 -25.46 35.72 -11.33
N ASP A 417 -24.95 36.96 -11.45
CA ASP A 417 -24.83 37.66 -12.73
C ASP A 417 -23.99 36.87 -13.75
N VAL A 418 -22.81 36.38 -13.35
CA VAL A 418 -21.95 35.57 -14.21
C VAL A 418 -22.65 34.29 -14.68
N LEU A 419 -23.33 33.57 -13.78
CA LEU A 419 -24.02 32.33 -14.12
C LEU A 419 -25.21 32.56 -15.06
N VAL A 420 -25.99 33.62 -14.81
CA VAL A 420 -27.11 34.04 -15.65
C VAL A 420 -26.63 34.42 -17.05
N GLN A 421 -25.61 35.28 -17.15
CA GLN A 421 -25.02 35.67 -18.43
C GLN A 421 -24.40 34.49 -19.19
N SER A 422 -23.98 33.46 -18.46
CA SER A 422 -23.44 32.22 -19.02
C SER A 422 -24.52 31.20 -19.44
N GLY A 423 -25.81 31.53 -19.29
CA GLY A 423 -26.92 30.68 -19.71
C GLY A 423 -27.26 29.55 -18.73
N ALA A 424 -27.00 29.74 -17.43
CA ALA A 424 -27.45 28.80 -16.41
C ALA A 424 -28.99 28.63 -16.45
N ASN A 425 -29.48 27.40 -16.22
CA ASN A 425 -30.91 27.15 -16.09
C ASN A 425 -31.46 27.81 -14.81
N LEU A 426 -32.24 28.89 -15.00
CA LEU A 426 -32.77 29.73 -13.94
C LEU A 426 -33.82 29.02 -13.07
N ASP A 427 -34.48 28.01 -13.63
CA ASP A 427 -35.63 27.32 -13.02
C ASP A 427 -35.33 25.82 -12.77
N ALA A 428 -34.05 25.45 -12.77
CA ALA A 428 -33.62 24.11 -12.41
C ALA A 428 -34.12 23.75 -11.00
N LYS A 429 -34.68 22.55 -10.82
CA LYS A 429 -35.15 22.06 -9.53
C LYS A 429 -34.11 21.16 -8.88
N ASN A 430 -33.76 21.43 -7.62
CA ASN A 430 -32.91 20.52 -6.85
C ASN A 430 -33.61 19.19 -6.53
N GLY A 431 -32.83 18.18 -6.15
CA GLY A 431 -33.32 16.84 -5.83
C GLY A 431 -33.83 16.67 -4.40
N ILE A 432 -33.65 17.68 -3.54
CA ILE A 432 -34.03 17.60 -2.12
C ILE A 432 -35.52 17.90 -1.95
N LYS A 433 -35.93 19.12 -2.32
CA LYS A 433 -37.31 19.61 -2.19
C LYS A 433 -37.89 20.12 -3.50
N GLY A 434 -37.18 19.98 -4.62
CA GLY A 434 -37.62 20.54 -5.89
C GLY A 434 -37.56 22.07 -5.91
N GLU A 435 -36.69 22.66 -5.09
CA GLU A 435 -36.50 24.11 -4.99
C GLU A 435 -35.72 24.61 -6.20
N THR A 436 -36.13 25.76 -6.73
CA THR A 436 -35.39 26.51 -7.75
C THR A 436 -34.39 27.46 -7.12
N PRO A 437 -33.43 28.04 -7.89
CA PRO A 437 -32.56 29.10 -7.37
C PRO A 437 -33.31 30.27 -6.71
N LEU A 438 -34.51 30.63 -7.18
CA LEU A 438 -35.34 31.64 -6.53
C LEU A 438 -35.84 31.21 -5.13
N HIS A 439 -36.17 29.93 -4.94
CA HIS A 439 -36.48 29.41 -3.60
C HIS A 439 -35.26 29.48 -2.68
N MET A 440 -34.05 29.23 -3.23
CA MET A 440 -32.81 29.32 -2.46
C MET A 440 -32.55 30.75 -1.96
N LEU A 441 -32.92 31.79 -2.72
CA LEU A 441 -32.84 33.18 -2.24
C LEU A 441 -33.72 33.42 -1.01
N ALA A 442 -34.94 32.88 -1.02
CA ALA A 442 -35.84 32.99 0.13
C ALA A 442 -35.29 32.28 1.37
N LEU A 443 -34.57 31.17 1.17
CA LEU A 443 -33.93 30.39 2.24
C LEU A 443 -32.53 30.90 2.64
N GLY A 444 -32.02 31.96 2.03
CA GLY A 444 -30.64 32.42 2.21
C GLY A 444 -30.28 32.90 3.63
N TYR A 445 -31.28 33.17 4.49
CA TYR A 445 -31.10 33.46 5.92
C TYR A 445 -30.44 32.30 6.69
N LEU A 446 -30.47 31.09 6.13
CA LEU A 446 -29.80 29.91 6.68
C LEU A 446 -28.26 29.94 6.51
N THR A 447 -27.71 30.97 5.86
CA THR A 447 -26.26 31.11 5.64
C THR A 447 -25.68 32.32 6.37
N CYS A 448 -24.42 32.22 6.78
CA CYS A 448 -23.69 33.33 7.42
C CYS A 448 -23.07 34.34 6.42
N GLN A 449 -23.23 34.10 5.11
CA GLN A 449 -22.56 34.87 4.05
C GLN A 449 -23.51 35.83 3.31
N GLY A 450 -24.81 35.50 3.20
CA GLY A 450 -25.76 36.27 2.41
C GLY A 450 -26.34 37.49 3.13
N THR A 451 -25.96 38.69 2.70
CA THR A 451 -26.66 39.92 3.13
C THR A 451 -28.02 40.05 2.44
N MET A 452 -29.02 40.66 3.09
CA MET A 452 -30.33 40.94 2.47
C MET A 452 -30.17 41.77 1.18
N ALA A 453 -29.23 42.71 1.15
CA ALA A 453 -28.91 43.50 -0.04
C ALA A 453 -28.38 42.63 -1.20
N GLY A 454 -27.50 41.66 -0.91
CA GLY A 454 -27.00 40.71 -1.91
C GLY A 454 -28.08 39.80 -2.46
N ARG A 455 -28.98 39.30 -1.60
CA ARG A 455 -30.14 38.49 -2.01
C ARG A 455 -31.14 39.28 -2.84
N LEU A 456 -31.43 40.52 -2.47
CA LEU A 456 -32.31 41.40 -3.24
C LEU A 456 -31.75 41.70 -4.62
N GLU A 457 -30.44 41.98 -4.72
CA GLU A 457 -29.80 42.22 -6.01
C GLU A 457 -29.75 40.95 -6.86
N ALA A 458 -29.47 39.78 -6.27
CA ALA A 458 -29.56 38.50 -6.96
C ALA A 458 -30.98 38.20 -7.47
N ALA A 459 -32.01 38.48 -6.67
CA ALA A 459 -33.41 38.34 -7.10
C ALA A 459 -33.72 39.26 -8.29
N ARG A 460 -33.25 40.51 -8.25
CA ARG A 460 -33.41 41.47 -9.36
C ARG A 460 -32.78 40.92 -10.65
N ILE A 461 -31.52 40.47 -10.59
CA ILE A 461 -30.81 39.88 -11.73
C ILE A 461 -31.56 38.67 -12.31
N MET A 462 -31.97 37.74 -11.44
CA MET A 462 -32.67 36.52 -11.86
C MET A 462 -34.01 36.81 -12.54
N VAL A 463 -34.79 37.73 -11.96
CA VAL A 463 -36.11 38.09 -12.49
C VAL A 463 -36.01 38.89 -13.78
N GLU A 464 -35.04 39.81 -13.90
CA GLU A 464 -34.73 40.53 -15.15
C GLU A 464 -34.28 39.57 -16.26
N ALA A 465 -33.59 38.49 -15.90
CA ALA A 465 -33.19 37.43 -16.81
C ALA A 465 -34.32 36.46 -17.19
N GLY A 466 -35.51 36.61 -16.60
CA GLY A 466 -36.71 35.84 -16.93
C GLY A 466 -36.90 34.55 -16.13
N ALA A 467 -36.30 34.43 -14.94
CA ALA A 467 -36.60 33.33 -14.03
C ALA A 467 -38.09 33.31 -13.64
N ASP A 468 -38.70 32.12 -13.64
CA ASP A 468 -40.13 31.96 -13.37
C ASP A 468 -40.40 31.94 -11.86
N VAL A 469 -40.91 33.08 -11.38
CA VAL A 469 -41.30 33.28 -9.98
C VAL A 469 -42.51 32.43 -9.55
N GLN A 470 -43.23 31.79 -10.48
CA GLN A 470 -44.42 30.98 -10.21
C GLN A 470 -44.10 29.48 -10.09
N VAL A 471 -42.85 29.06 -10.29
CA VAL A 471 -42.47 27.65 -10.12
C VAL A 471 -42.65 27.24 -8.67
N THR A 472 -43.37 26.15 -8.44
CA THR A 472 -43.56 25.59 -7.10
C THR A 472 -42.56 24.48 -6.80
N ASN A 473 -42.11 24.39 -5.55
CA ASN A 473 -41.33 23.25 -5.06
C ASN A 473 -42.23 21.99 -4.88
N ASN A 474 -41.66 20.90 -4.37
CA ASN A 474 -42.40 19.63 -4.15
C ASN A 474 -43.47 19.73 -3.05
N GLU A 475 -43.44 20.77 -2.22
CA GLU A 475 -44.45 21.07 -1.20
C GLU A 475 -45.57 21.98 -1.76
N GLY A 476 -45.47 22.39 -3.02
CA GLY A 476 -46.45 23.26 -3.68
C GLY A 476 -46.26 24.75 -3.36
N LEU A 477 -45.15 25.13 -2.72
CA LEU A 477 -44.84 26.49 -2.31
C LEU A 477 -44.07 27.22 -3.40
N MET A 478 -44.40 28.49 -3.62
CA MET A 478 -43.65 29.42 -4.48
C MET A 478 -42.47 30.06 -3.72
N PRO A 479 -41.47 30.64 -4.41
CA PRO A 479 -40.29 31.24 -3.77
C PRO A 479 -40.62 32.27 -2.68
N TYR A 480 -41.55 33.19 -2.92
CA TYR A 480 -41.88 34.23 -1.93
C TYR A 480 -42.59 33.68 -0.68
N GLU A 481 -43.17 32.48 -0.76
CA GLU A 481 -43.90 31.85 0.35
C GLU A 481 -42.96 31.22 1.38
N LEU A 482 -41.69 31.02 1.02
CA LEU A 482 -40.64 30.50 1.92
C LEU A 482 -39.96 31.58 2.76
N LEU A 483 -40.24 32.87 2.53
CA LEU A 483 -39.69 33.96 3.33
C LEU A 483 -40.33 33.99 4.72
N ASP A 484 -39.52 33.87 5.77
CA ASP A 484 -39.94 33.90 7.17
C ASP A 484 -39.70 35.29 7.79
N ASP A 485 -40.79 36.00 8.11
CA ASP A 485 -40.75 37.34 8.70
C ASP A 485 -40.17 37.36 10.14
N SER A 486 -39.97 36.19 10.76
CA SER A 486 -39.35 36.07 12.10
C SER A 486 -37.83 35.95 12.06
N GLU A 487 -37.27 35.52 10.93
CA GLU A 487 -35.82 35.30 10.73
C GLU A 487 -35.19 36.40 9.84
N ASP A 488 -35.97 37.04 8.97
CA ASP A 488 -35.53 38.11 8.07
C ASP A 488 -36.12 39.49 8.45
N GLU A 489 -35.39 40.28 9.25
CA GLU A 489 -35.71 41.71 9.43
C GLU A 489 -35.63 42.40 8.05
N ASP A 490 -36.73 43.04 7.62
CA ASP A 490 -36.90 43.68 6.30
C ASP A 490 -36.96 42.73 5.07
N ALA A 491 -37.67 41.59 5.18
CA ALA A 491 -37.93 40.67 4.05
C ALA A 491 -38.85 41.22 2.94
N GLU A 492 -39.66 42.24 3.24
CA GLU A 492 -40.68 42.80 2.34
C GLU A 492 -40.18 43.19 0.93
N PRO A 493 -39.02 43.84 0.75
CA PRO A 493 -38.49 44.14 -0.57
C PRO A 493 -38.19 42.87 -1.39
N LEU A 494 -37.63 41.84 -0.76
CA LEU A 494 -37.33 40.57 -1.42
C LEU A 494 -38.63 39.81 -1.73
N ARG A 495 -39.61 39.83 -0.82
CA ARG A 495 -40.95 39.28 -1.02
C ARG A 495 -41.64 39.94 -2.22
N ALA A 496 -41.57 41.26 -2.33
CA ALA A 496 -42.13 42.00 -3.45
C ALA A 496 -41.46 41.65 -4.79
N ALA A 497 -40.13 41.48 -4.79
CA ALA A 497 -39.36 41.08 -5.98
C ALA A 497 -39.74 39.67 -6.45
N LEU A 498 -39.89 38.72 -5.53
CA LEU A 498 -40.24 37.34 -5.83
C LEU A 498 -41.75 37.12 -6.10
N ALA A 499 -42.63 38.05 -5.70
CA ALA A 499 -44.08 37.89 -5.91
C ALA A 499 -44.59 38.46 -7.24
N LYS A 500 -43.93 39.50 -7.79
CA LYS A 500 -44.50 40.26 -8.92
C LYS A 500 -43.93 39.90 -10.30
N GLY A 501 -42.74 39.28 -10.37
CA GLY A 501 -41.97 39.24 -11.62
C GLY A 501 -41.56 40.66 -12.06
N ALA A 502 -40.59 40.81 -12.98
CA ALA A 502 -40.17 42.14 -13.45
C ALA A 502 -41.38 42.82 -14.11
N ALA A 503 -41.76 43.99 -13.58
CA ALA A 503 -42.81 44.84 -14.12
C ALA A 503 -42.26 45.78 -15.21
#